data_AF-A0A2T4IBM9-F1
#
_entry.id   AF-A0A2T4IBM9-F1
#
_cell.length_a   1.000
_cell.length_b   1.000
_cell.length_c   1.000
_cell.angle_alpha   90.00
_cell.angle_beta   90.00
_cell.angle_gamma   90.00
#
_symmetry.space_group_name_H-M   'P 1'
#
loop_
_entity.id
_entity.type
_entity.pdbx_description
1 polymer ?
#
loop_
_entity_poly.entity_id
_entity_poly.type
_entity_poly.pdbx_seq_one_letter_code
_entity_poly.pdbx_strand_id
1 'polypeptide(L)'
;MIRLFLPVVGVLLLQELLSREFDRRLFLSSLTYPRPRHFFLLGRLCAVLLLLGGLLLVLAGALAGVVGWVASGYEQATPVALGLPYWISIAFVMVDLFVLVALGTLLAVVASTPSFVLIGTLGFMLVARSFSAIVALLQRESWLVEGAETYQSSLGLLGFLLPDLAALDVRAIALYGQMDLLPQQWAWHLATAVAYGVALTALAVWALARKRFA
;
A
#
# COMPACT_ATOMS: atom_id res chain seq x y z
N MET A 1 8.53 11.00 4.11
CA MET A 1 9.60 10.17 3.49
C MET A 1 9.34 8.67 3.58
N ILE A 2 9.14 8.10 4.78
CA ILE A 2 8.91 6.65 4.98
C ILE A 2 7.79 6.11 4.06
N ARG A 3 6.64 6.78 3.98
CA ARG A 3 5.50 6.38 3.14
C ARG A 3 5.72 6.46 1.62
N LEU A 4 6.72 7.18 1.14
CA LEU A 4 7.07 7.21 -0.29
C LEU A 4 8.16 6.17 -0.58
N PHE A 5 9.14 6.05 0.32
CA PHE A 5 10.27 5.16 0.19
C PHE A 5 9.89 3.67 0.34
N LEU A 6 9.06 3.33 1.34
CA LEU A 6 8.71 1.93 1.61
C LEU A 6 8.00 1.25 0.43
N PRO A 7 7.01 1.88 -0.21
CA PRO A 7 6.39 1.32 -1.41
C PRO A 7 7.36 1.10 -2.56
N VAL A 8 8.30 2.03 -2.79
CA VAL A 8 9.33 1.87 -3.83
C VAL A 8 10.20 0.65 -3.51
N VAL A 9 10.66 0.51 -2.27
CA VAL A 9 11.40 -0.69 -1.83
C VAL A 9 10.54 -1.95 -1.99
N GLY A 10 9.26 -1.89 -1.65
CA GLY A 10 8.33 -3.01 -1.80
C GLY A 10 8.17 -3.46 -3.25
N VAL A 11 8.05 -2.51 -4.19
CA VAL A 11 7.99 -2.81 -5.62
C VAL A 11 9.29 -3.43 -6.12
N LEU A 12 10.44 -2.91 -5.69
CA LEU A 12 11.75 -3.47 -6.06
C LEU A 12 11.94 -4.90 -5.50
N LEU A 13 11.57 -5.13 -4.24
CA LEU A 13 11.59 -6.46 -3.63
C LEU A 13 10.66 -7.43 -4.37
N LEU A 14 9.48 -6.96 -4.77
CA LEU A 14 8.53 -7.76 -5.53
C LEU A 14 9.08 -8.10 -6.92
N GLN A 15 9.72 -7.16 -7.61
CA GLN A 15 10.39 -7.44 -8.88
C GLN A 15 11.54 -8.43 -8.73
N GLU A 16 12.36 -8.29 -7.68
CA GLU A 16 13.47 -9.20 -7.41
C GLU A 16 12.97 -10.62 -7.13
N LEU A 17 11.95 -10.77 -6.29
CA LEU A 17 11.42 -12.08 -5.88
C LEU A 17 10.53 -12.74 -6.94
N LEU A 18 9.71 -11.99 -7.68
CA LEU A 18 8.83 -12.55 -8.70
C LEU A 18 9.47 -12.50 -10.09
N SER A 19 9.87 -11.32 -10.55
CA SER A 19 10.23 -11.13 -11.97
C SER A 19 11.52 -11.85 -12.35
N ARG A 20 12.58 -11.75 -11.53
CA ARG A 20 13.84 -12.45 -11.83
C ARG A 20 13.69 -13.96 -11.76
N GLU A 21 12.75 -14.47 -10.99
CA GLU A 21 12.51 -15.90 -10.85
C GLU A 21 11.73 -16.47 -12.05
N PHE A 22 10.79 -15.70 -12.61
CA PHE A 22 10.16 -16.01 -13.90
C PHE A 22 11.16 -15.95 -15.05
N ASP A 23 12.02 -14.93 -15.10
CA ASP A 23 13.02 -14.76 -16.17
C ASP A 23 14.08 -15.89 -16.16
N ARG A 24 14.54 -16.34 -15.00
CA ARG A 24 15.56 -17.38 -14.87
C ARG A 24 15.03 -18.81 -15.06
N ARG A 25 13.74 -18.99 -15.39
CA ARG A 25 13.07 -20.30 -15.48
C ARG A 25 13.20 -21.18 -14.23
N LEU A 26 13.53 -20.60 -13.08
CA LEU A 26 13.68 -21.31 -11.81
C LEU A 26 12.37 -21.94 -11.33
N PHE A 27 11.23 -21.51 -11.89
CA PHE A 27 9.94 -22.17 -11.76
C PHE A 27 9.99 -23.67 -12.11
N LEU A 28 10.86 -24.09 -13.05
CA LEU A 28 11.02 -25.49 -13.44
C LEU A 28 11.62 -26.33 -12.30
N SER A 29 12.54 -25.76 -11.51
CA SER A 29 13.14 -26.45 -10.34
C SER A 29 12.17 -26.50 -9.15
N SER A 30 11.30 -25.50 -9.02
CA SER A 30 10.31 -25.43 -7.94
C SER A 30 9.07 -26.27 -8.20
N LEU A 31 8.69 -26.46 -9.49
CA LEU A 31 7.57 -27.31 -9.91
C LEU A 31 7.94 -28.79 -10.03
N THR A 32 9.21 -29.17 -9.89
CA THR A 32 9.60 -30.58 -9.81
C THR A 32 9.08 -31.24 -8.52
N TYR A 33 8.78 -30.43 -7.50
CA TYR A 33 8.13 -30.87 -6.27
C TYR A 33 6.61 -30.75 -6.40
N PRO A 34 5.82 -31.73 -5.92
CA PRO A 34 4.36 -31.70 -5.97
C PRO A 34 3.82 -30.73 -4.91
N ARG A 35 4.03 -29.42 -5.13
CA ARG A 35 3.47 -28.36 -4.30
C ARG A 35 2.35 -27.65 -5.07
N PRO A 36 1.22 -27.36 -4.39
CA PRO A 36 0.15 -26.64 -5.03
C PRO A 36 0.57 -25.20 -5.35
N ARG A 37 0.24 -24.72 -6.56
CA ARG A 37 0.69 -23.43 -7.11
C ARG A 37 0.34 -22.21 -6.25
N HIS A 38 -0.72 -22.30 -5.44
CA HIS A 38 -1.13 -21.21 -4.53
C HIS A 38 -0.13 -21.02 -3.36
N PHE A 39 0.49 -22.09 -2.87
CA PHE A 39 1.44 -22.00 -1.74
C PHE A 39 2.71 -21.25 -2.14
N PHE A 40 3.12 -21.36 -3.40
CA PHE A 40 4.25 -20.62 -3.95
C PHE A 40 4.00 -19.10 -3.92
N LEU A 41 2.86 -18.64 -4.46
CA LEU A 41 2.53 -17.22 -4.52
C LEU A 41 2.26 -16.65 -3.12
N LEU A 42 1.49 -17.36 -2.28
CA LEU A 42 1.20 -16.91 -0.92
C LEU A 42 2.45 -16.86 -0.04
N GLY A 43 3.36 -17.83 -0.17
CA GLY A 43 4.64 -17.82 0.54
C GLY A 43 5.52 -16.62 0.16
N ARG A 44 5.57 -16.27 -1.12
CA ARG A 44 6.31 -15.10 -1.61
C ARG A 44 5.67 -13.79 -1.15
N LEU A 45 4.35 -13.69 -1.24
CA LEU A 45 3.61 -12.53 -0.76
C LEU A 45 3.84 -12.35 0.75
N CYS A 46 3.77 -13.42 1.54
CA CYS A 46 4.07 -13.39 2.96
C CYS A 46 5.52 -12.96 3.24
N ALA A 47 6.50 -13.47 2.49
CA ALA A 47 7.89 -13.06 2.64
C ALA A 47 8.09 -11.56 2.37
N VAL A 48 7.52 -11.03 1.29
CA VAL A 48 7.59 -9.59 0.97
C VAL A 48 6.92 -8.76 2.07
N LEU A 49 5.75 -9.17 2.56
CA LEU A 49 5.07 -8.48 3.65
C LEU A 49 5.87 -8.52 4.95
N LEU A 50 6.48 -9.64 5.30
CA LEU A 50 7.31 -9.76 6.51
C LEU A 50 8.56 -8.87 6.41
N LEU A 51 9.21 -8.83 5.25
CA LEU A 51 10.36 -7.95 5.03
C LEU A 51 9.96 -6.47 5.12
N LEU A 52 8.84 -6.09 4.50
CA LEU A 52 8.33 -4.72 4.57
C LEU A 52 7.85 -4.34 5.97
N GLY A 53 7.18 -5.24 6.66
CA GLY A 53 6.74 -5.06 8.04
C GLY A 53 7.93 -4.92 8.99
N GLY A 54 8.95 -5.76 8.84
CA GLY A 54 10.20 -5.66 9.59
C GLY A 54 10.90 -4.32 9.34
N LEU A 55 11.05 -3.91 8.08
CA LEU A 55 11.62 -2.62 7.73
C LEU A 55 10.80 -1.44 8.29
N LEU A 56 9.47 -1.53 8.24
CA LEU A 56 8.57 -0.54 8.82
C LEU A 56 8.79 -0.41 10.33
N LEU A 57 8.90 -1.54 11.05
CA LEU A 57 9.14 -1.56 12.49
C LEU A 57 10.52 -0.99 12.85
N VAL A 58 11.55 -1.29 12.06
CA VAL A 58 12.90 -0.72 12.25
C VAL A 58 12.88 0.80 12.07
N LEU A 59 12.25 1.29 11.00
CA LEU A 59 12.12 2.73 10.76
C LEU A 59 11.23 3.42 11.81
N ALA A 60 10.19 2.74 12.26
CA ALA A 60 9.34 3.21 13.34
C ALA A 60 10.14 3.33 14.66
N GLY A 61 10.85 2.27 15.05
CA GLY A 61 11.71 2.28 16.23
C GLY A 61 12.79 3.37 16.16
N ALA A 62 13.42 3.55 14.99
CA ALA A 62 14.39 4.63 14.78
C ALA A 62 13.75 6.01 14.95
N LEU A 63 12.55 6.24 14.39
CA LEU A 63 11.82 7.49 14.58
C LEU A 63 11.47 7.74 16.05
N ALA A 64 10.96 6.72 16.75
CA ALA A 64 10.63 6.81 18.17
C ALA A 64 11.87 7.11 19.03
N GLY A 65 13.01 6.48 18.71
CA GLY A 65 14.28 6.73 19.38
C GLY A 65 14.79 8.16 19.17
N VAL A 66 14.75 8.67 17.94
CA VAL A 66 15.12 10.06 17.61
C VAL A 66 14.21 11.05 18.33
N VAL A 67 12.89 10.84 18.29
CA VAL A 67 11.92 11.71 18.96
C VAL A 67 12.13 11.69 20.48
N GLY A 68 12.36 10.52 21.07
CA GLY A 68 12.66 10.38 22.50
C GLY A 68 13.96 11.09 22.90
N TRP A 69 14.99 11.01 22.06
CA TRP A 69 16.26 11.70 22.31
C TRP A 69 16.10 13.23 22.21
N VAL A 70 15.40 13.73 21.20
CA VAL A 70 15.16 15.17 21.02
C VAL A 70 14.27 15.75 22.13
N ALA A 71 13.26 15.00 22.58
CA ALA A 71 12.37 15.43 23.66
C ALA A 71 13.10 15.62 25.01
N SER A 72 14.26 15.00 25.20
CA SER A 72 15.08 15.18 26.42
C SER A 72 15.88 16.47 26.43
N GLY A 73 16.09 17.12 25.27
CA GLY A 73 16.93 18.30 25.13
C GLY A 73 16.19 19.60 24.83
N TYR A 74 14.93 19.54 24.38
CA TYR A 74 14.14 20.71 23.98
C TYR A 74 12.68 20.56 24.40
N GLU A 75 12.10 21.61 25.01
CA GLU A 75 10.65 21.69 25.21
C GLU A 75 9.93 21.85 23.87
N GLN A 76 9.10 20.88 23.54
CA GLN A 76 8.32 20.87 22.31
C GLN A 76 6.92 21.43 22.59
N ALA A 77 6.51 22.44 21.81
CA ALA A 77 5.16 23.01 21.88
C ALA A 77 4.06 21.99 21.53
N THR A 78 4.40 20.93 20.78
CA THR A 78 3.51 19.81 20.46
C THR A 78 4.28 18.49 20.63
N PRO A 79 4.16 17.81 21.79
CA PRO A 79 4.84 16.54 22.00
C PRO A 79 4.21 15.45 21.12
N VAL A 80 5.04 14.70 20.42
CA VAL A 80 4.60 13.58 19.58
C VAL A 80 4.10 12.45 20.47
N ALA A 81 2.88 11.98 20.21
CA ALA A 81 2.27 10.90 20.98
C ALA A 81 2.82 9.53 20.54
N LEU A 82 3.85 9.06 21.23
CA LEU A 82 4.51 7.76 20.97
C LEU A 82 3.71 6.53 21.48
N GLY A 83 2.53 6.74 22.07
CA GLY A 83 1.68 5.68 22.64
C GLY A 83 0.81 4.95 21.62
N LEU A 84 -0.45 4.69 22.00
CA LEU A 84 -1.48 4.10 21.13
C LEU A 84 -1.62 4.74 19.73
N PRO A 85 -1.68 6.08 19.57
CA PRO A 85 -1.89 6.68 18.24
C PRO A 85 -0.76 6.36 17.26
N TYR A 86 0.46 6.20 17.76
CA TYR A 86 1.62 5.80 16.96
C TYR A 86 1.46 4.40 16.35
N TRP A 87 1.08 3.42 17.18
CA TRP A 87 0.86 2.04 16.73
C TRP A 87 -0.32 1.92 15.76
N ILE A 88 -1.37 2.72 15.96
CA ILE A 88 -2.50 2.79 15.02
C ILE A 88 -2.01 3.29 13.66
N SER A 89 -1.23 4.38 13.61
CA SER A 89 -0.67 4.88 12.34
C SER A 89 0.20 3.83 11.64
N ILE A 90 0.99 3.05 12.39
CA ILE A 90 1.81 1.94 11.83
C ILE A 90 0.93 0.85 11.24
N ALA A 91 -0.14 0.44 11.94
CA ALA A 91 -1.06 -0.59 11.45
C ALA A 91 -1.72 -0.18 10.12
N PHE A 92 -2.13 1.09 10.00
CA PHE A 92 -2.70 1.64 8.77
C PHE A 92 -1.68 1.66 7.62
N VAL A 93 -0.41 1.96 7.91
CA VAL A 93 0.67 1.84 6.90
C VAL A 93 0.85 0.39 6.46
N MET A 94 0.72 -0.58 7.36
CA MET A 94 0.83 -1.99 7.00
C MET A 94 -0.28 -2.43 6.03
N VAL A 95 -1.51 -1.96 6.23
CA VAL A 95 -2.64 -2.22 5.31
C VAL A 95 -2.40 -1.56 3.94
N ASP A 96 -1.90 -0.33 3.91
CA ASP A 96 -1.51 0.35 2.65
C ASP A 96 -0.46 -0.46 1.86
N LEU A 97 0.57 -0.95 2.54
CA LEU A 97 1.59 -1.81 1.94
C LEU A 97 1.02 -3.13 1.44
N PHE A 98 0.08 -3.73 2.18
CA PHE A 98 -0.58 -4.96 1.77
C PHE A 98 -1.30 -4.81 0.44
N VAL A 99 -2.06 -3.73 0.25
CA VAL A 99 -2.77 -3.45 -1.00
C VAL A 99 -1.79 -3.28 -2.16
N LEU A 100 -0.71 -2.53 -1.96
CA LEU A 100 0.31 -2.30 -3.00
C LEU A 100 1.05 -3.58 -3.39
N VAL A 101 1.40 -4.42 -2.42
CA VAL A 101 2.03 -5.73 -2.67
C VAL A 101 1.05 -6.67 -3.38
N ALA A 102 -0.22 -6.69 -2.98
CA ALA A 102 -1.25 -7.50 -3.63
C ALA A 102 -1.44 -7.10 -5.10
N LEU A 103 -1.51 -5.80 -5.39
CA LEU A 103 -1.59 -5.28 -6.76
C LEU A 103 -0.34 -5.62 -7.56
N GLY A 104 0.85 -5.35 -6.99
CA GLY A 104 2.11 -5.66 -7.66
C GLY A 104 2.25 -7.15 -7.97
N THR A 105 1.74 -8.02 -7.09
CA THR A 105 1.73 -9.46 -7.31
C THR A 105 0.80 -9.85 -8.46
N LEU A 106 -0.40 -9.26 -8.52
CA LEU A 106 -1.32 -9.47 -9.66
C LEU A 106 -0.67 -9.04 -10.98
N LEU A 107 -0.09 -7.83 -11.01
CA LEU A 107 0.57 -7.31 -12.21
C LEU A 107 1.77 -8.16 -12.61
N ALA A 108 2.57 -8.66 -11.66
CA ALA A 108 3.70 -9.54 -11.94
C ALA A 108 3.27 -10.93 -12.44
N VAL A 109 2.09 -11.43 -12.05
CA VAL A 109 1.55 -12.68 -12.59
C VAL A 109 1.01 -12.49 -14.01
N VAL A 110 0.32 -11.38 -14.26
CA VAL A 110 -0.35 -11.10 -15.55
C VAL A 110 0.63 -10.61 -16.61
N ALA A 111 1.54 -9.72 -16.24
CA ALA A 111 2.49 -9.12 -17.17
C ALA A 111 3.74 -9.98 -17.35
N SER A 112 4.23 -10.03 -18.59
CA SER A 112 5.47 -10.73 -18.93
C SER A 112 6.72 -9.85 -18.80
N THR A 113 6.57 -8.56 -18.45
CA THR A 113 7.69 -7.61 -18.36
C THR A 113 7.79 -6.97 -16.97
N PRO A 114 8.99 -6.99 -16.35
CA PRO A 114 9.21 -6.37 -15.03
C PRO A 114 8.85 -4.88 -15.00
N SER A 115 9.12 -4.15 -16.08
CA SER A 115 8.88 -2.70 -16.17
C SER A 115 7.40 -2.34 -16.03
N PHE A 116 6.49 -3.19 -16.52
CA PHE A 116 5.05 -2.96 -16.39
C PHE A 116 4.60 -3.04 -14.93
N VAL A 117 5.16 -3.97 -14.16
CA VAL A 117 4.87 -4.10 -12.72
C VAL A 117 5.28 -2.83 -11.99
N LEU A 118 6.47 -2.28 -12.29
CA LEU A 118 6.97 -1.08 -11.63
C LEU A 118 6.16 0.16 -11.99
N ILE A 119 5.92 0.39 -13.28
CA ILE A 119 5.15 1.54 -13.75
C ILE A 119 3.70 1.45 -13.24
N GLY A 120 3.10 0.25 -13.30
CA GLY A 120 1.72 0.03 -12.86
C GLY A 120 1.54 0.22 -11.36
N THR A 121 2.44 -0.33 -10.53
CA THR A 121 2.37 -0.16 -9.07
C THR A 121 2.66 1.26 -8.61
N LEU A 122 3.69 1.91 -9.18
CA LEU A 122 4.01 3.31 -8.84
C LEU A 122 2.93 4.28 -9.34
N GLY A 123 2.43 4.08 -10.55
CA GLY A 123 1.34 4.87 -11.11
C GLY A 123 0.07 4.74 -10.28
N PHE A 124 -0.30 3.51 -9.90
CA PHE A 124 -1.42 3.27 -9.00
C PHE A 124 -1.22 3.94 -7.64
N MET A 125 -0.04 3.80 -7.04
CA MET A 125 0.28 4.44 -5.76
C MET A 125 0.12 5.96 -5.83
N LEU A 126 0.57 6.59 -6.92
CA LEU A 126 0.44 8.04 -7.10
C LEU A 126 -1.03 8.45 -7.20
N VAL A 127 -1.81 7.76 -8.04
CA VAL A 127 -3.23 8.05 -8.27
C VAL A 127 -4.07 7.81 -7.01
N ALA A 128 -3.92 6.65 -6.37
CA ALA A 128 -4.69 6.29 -5.19
C ALA A 128 -4.42 7.21 -3.99
N ARG A 129 -3.29 7.92 -3.98
CA ARG A 129 -2.95 8.91 -2.93
C ARG A 129 -3.29 10.35 -3.30
N SER A 130 -3.26 10.71 -4.59
CA SER A 130 -3.63 12.05 -5.03
C SER A 130 -5.13 12.24 -5.20
N PHE A 131 -5.88 11.15 -5.39
CA PHE A 131 -7.30 11.17 -5.67
C PHE A 131 -8.12 12.00 -4.66
N SER A 132 -8.00 11.73 -3.35
CA SER A 132 -8.80 12.45 -2.35
C SER A 132 -8.44 13.93 -2.26
N ALA A 133 -7.16 14.27 -2.43
CA ALA A 133 -6.69 15.65 -2.45
C ALA A 133 -7.23 16.41 -3.67
N ILE A 134 -7.23 15.78 -4.85
CA ILE A 134 -7.78 16.36 -6.09
C ILE A 134 -9.28 16.60 -5.92
N VAL A 135 -10.03 15.63 -5.39
CA VAL A 135 -11.47 15.77 -5.15
C VAL A 135 -11.75 16.90 -4.15
N ALA A 136 -11.00 16.97 -3.05
CA ALA A 136 -11.16 18.03 -2.05
C ALA A 136 -10.85 19.43 -2.62
N LEU A 137 -9.84 19.55 -3.48
CA LEU A 137 -9.52 20.80 -4.18
C LEU A 137 -10.63 21.19 -5.17
N LEU A 138 -11.15 20.24 -5.96
CA LEU A 138 -12.25 20.49 -6.89
C LEU A 138 -13.53 20.94 -6.17
N GLN A 139 -13.79 20.42 -4.97
CA GLN A 139 -14.93 20.84 -4.15
C GLN A 139 -14.76 22.27 -3.61
N ARG A 140 -13.53 22.69 -3.32
CA ARG A 140 -13.23 24.02 -2.77
C ARG A 140 -13.12 25.09 -3.85
N GLU A 141 -12.67 24.71 -5.04
CA GLU A 141 -12.42 25.60 -6.18
C GLU A 141 -13.23 25.18 -7.41
N SER A 142 -14.52 24.91 -7.23
CA SER A 142 -15.42 24.41 -8.29
C SER A 142 -15.59 25.38 -9.48
N TRP A 143 -15.08 26.60 -9.38
CA TRP A 143 -15.09 27.62 -10.43
C TRP A 143 -13.89 27.51 -11.40
N LEU A 144 -12.87 26.70 -11.10
CA LEU A 144 -11.71 26.49 -11.97
C LEU A 144 -11.97 25.53 -13.16
N VAL A 145 -13.07 24.77 -13.13
CA VAL A 145 -13.36 23.72 -14.13
C VAL A 145 -14.79 23.88 -14.67
N GLU A 146 -14.92 24.07 -15.98
CA GLU A 146 -16.21 23.98 -16.67
C GLU A 146 -16.74 22.53 -16.59
N GLY A 147 -17.97 22.35 -16.09
CA GLY A 147 -18.60 21.01 -15.98
C GLY A 147 -18.22 20.23 -14.72
N ALA A 148 -18.03 20.92 -13.58
CA ALA A 148 -17.68 20.31 -12.29
C ALA A 148 -18.61 19.14 -11.86
N GLU A 149 -19.90 19.17 -12.18
CA GLU A 149 -20.84 18.11 -11.84
C GLU A 149 -20.55 16.78 -12.57
N THR A 150 -20.19 16.86 -13.86
CA THR A 150 -19.80 15.69 -14.66
C THR A 150 -18.47 15.11 -14.18
N TYR A 151 -17.53 15.97 -13.78
CA TYR A 151 -16.27 15.55 -13.15
C TYR A 151 -16.51 14.89 -11.79
N GLN A 152 -17.41 15.42 -10.96
CA GLN A 152 -17.75 14.83 -9.67
C GLN A 152 -18.43 13.46 -9.81
N SER A 153 -19.35 13.31 -10.77
CA SER A 153 -19.99 12.02 -11.08
C SER A 153 -18.98 10.95 -11.50
N SER A 154 -18.08 11.29 -12.43
CA SER A 154 -17.04 10.36 -12.90
C SER A 154 -16.00 10.02 -11.83
N LEU A 155 -15.63 10.99 -10.98
CA LEU A 155 -14.77 10.75 -9.82
C LEU A 155 -15.47 9.88 -8.77
N GLY A 156 -16.78 10.06 -8.53
CA GLY A 156 -17.55 9.21 -7.63
C GLY A 156 -17.55 7.73 -8.03
N LEU A 157 -17.63 7.44 -9.34
CA LEU A 157 -17.52 6.07 -9.86
C LEU A 157 -16.11 5.49 -9.67
N LEU A 158 -15.06 6.30 -9.85
CA LEU A 158 -13.68 5.91 -9.57
C LEU A 158 -13.45 5.62 -8.07
N GLY A 159 -14.08 6.38 -7.18
CA GLY A 159 -14.02 6.16 -5.73
C GLY A 159 -14.67 4.84 -5.27
N PHE A 160 -15.51 4.22 -6.10
CA PHE A 160 -16.04 2.88 -5.85
C PHE A 160 -15.10 1.77 -6.33
N LEU A 161 -14.28 2.04 -7.37
CA LEU A 161 -13.37 1.08 -7.98
C LEU A 161 -11.99 1.02 -7.29
N LEU A 162 -11.51 2.18 -6.82
CA LEU A 162 -10.20 2.35 -6.19
C LEU A 162 -10.37 2.59 -4.69
N PRO A 163 -9.74 1.79 -3.81
CA PRO A 163 -9.72 2.10 -2.39
C PRO A 163 -8.95 3.41 -2.19
N ASP A 164 -9.53 4.33 -1.43
CA ASP A 164 -8.88 5.58 -1.06
C ASP A 164 -7.74 5.31 -0.06
N LEU A 165 -6.51 5.20 -0.59
CA LEU A 165 -5.31 4.98 0.21
C LEU A 165 -4.88 6.26 0.95
N ALA A 166 -5.33 7.44 0.52
CA ALA A 166 -5.07 8.69 1.23
C ALA A 166 -5.86 8.75 2.54
N ALA A 167 -7.08 8.19 2.58
CA ALA A 167 -7.89 8.09 3.80
C ALA A 167 -7.22 7.23 4.90
N LEU A 168 -6.30 6.34 4.53
CA LEU A 168 -5.47 5.58 5.47
C LEU A 168 -4.31 6.41 6.05
N ASP A 169 -4.12 7.69 5.67
CA ASP A 169 -3.13 8.59 6.29
C ASP A 169 -3.61 9.19 7.61
N VAL A 170 -3.52 8.38 8.65
CA VAL A 170 -3.84 8.79 10.01
C VAL A 170 -2.59 9.23 10.76
N ARG A 171 -1.68 10.02 10.15
CA ARG A 171 -0.50 10.54 10.88
C ARG A 171 -0.88 11.62 11.90
N ALA A 172 -1.97 12.35 11.64
CA ALA A 172 -2.39 13.48 12.47
C ALA A 172 -2.60 13.07 13.95
N ILE A 173 -3.09 11.87 14.22
CA ILE A 173 -3.26 11.37 15.61
C ILE A 173 -1.93 11.21 16.34
N ALA A 174 -0.87 10.75 15.64
CA ALA A 174 0.43 10.54 16.26
C ALA A 174 1.16 11.88 16.47
N LEU A 175 0.92 12.85 15.58
CA LEU A 175 1.53 14.17 15.65
C LEU A 175 0.91 15.07 16.73
N TYR A 176 -0.42 15.03 16.87
CA TYR A 176 -1.15 15.90 17.79
C TYR A 176 -1.66 15.19 19.04
N GLY A 177 -1.54 13.86 19.13
CA GLY A 177 -2.04 13.07 20.25
C GLY A 177 -3.56 13.03 20.40
N GLN A 178 -4.30 13.66 19.48
CA GLN A 178 -5.76 13.74 19.51
C GLN A 178 -6.37 12.58 18.72
N MET A 179 -7.05 11.66 19.40
CA MET A 179 -7.77 10.57 18.75
C MET A 179 -8.97 11.06 17.94
N ASP A 180 -9.48 12.25 18.21
CA ASP A 180 -10.59 12.87 17.47
C ASP A 180 -10.24 13.23 16.02
N LEU A 181 -8.94 13.23 15.67
CA LEU A 181 -8.46 13.41 14.31
C LEU A 181 -8.53 12.13 13.47
N LEU A 182 -9.03 11.01 14.03
CA LEU A 182 -9.39 9.83 13.24
C LEU A 182 -10.58 10.15 12.34
N PRO A 183 -10.51 9.81 11.04
CA PRO A 183 -11.67 9.94 10.16
C PRO A 183 -12.86 9.15 10.72
N GLN A 184 -14.05 9.74 10.75
CA GLN A 184 -15.23 9.10 11.36
C GLN A 184 -15.60 7.75 10.73
N GLN A 185 -15.16 7.51 9.48
CA GLN A 185 -15.40 6.29 8.70
C GLN A 185 -14.15 5.39 8.58
N TRP A 186 -13.15 5.54 9.46
CA TRP A 186 -11.88 4.82 9.39
C TRP A 186 -12.03 3.30 9.25
N ALA A 187 -13.01 2.70 9.95
CA ALA A 187 -13.24 1.26 9.91
C ALA A 187 -13.73 0.79 8.54
N TRP A 188 -14.55 1.61 7.87
CA TRP A 188 -15.01 1.33 6.51
C TRP A 188 -13.86 1.41 5.51
N HIS A 189 -13.03 2.45 5.59
CA HIS A 189 -11.85 2.58 4.72
C HIS A 189 -10.85 1.43 4.92
N LEU A 190 -10.65 0.99 6.16
CA LEU A 190 -9.79 -0.15 6.45
C LEU A 190 -10.38 -1.45 5.91
N ALA A 191 -11.69 -1.67 6.11
CA ALA A 191 -12.39 -2.86 5.62
C ALA A 191 -12.36 -2.95 4.09
N THR A 192 -12.62 -1.85 3.38
CA THR A 192 -12.59 -1.82 1.91
C THR A 192 -11.18 -2.02 1.38
N ALA A 193 -10.16 -1.42 2.00
CA ALA A 193 -8.76 -1.63 1.61
C ALA A 193 -8.32 -3.10 1.80
N VAL A 194 -8.65 -3.72 2.94
CA VAL A 194 -8.35 -5.14 3.19
C VAL A 194 -9.11 -6.04 2.22
N ALA A 195 -10.41 -5.80 2.02
CA ALA A 195 -11.22 -6.57 1.08
C ALA A 195 -10.67 -6.47 -0.35
N TYR A 196 -10.27 -5.27 -0.77
CA TYR A 196 -9.65 -5.04 -2.07
C TYR A 196 -8.31 -5.77 -2.21
N GLY A 197 -7.44 -5.68 -1.20
CA GLY A 197 -6.17 -6.42 -1.18
C GLY A 197 -6.39 -7.93 -1.27
N VAL A 198 -7.34 -8.48 -0.51
CA VAL A 198 -7.71 -9.91 -0.58
C VAL A 198 -8.24 -10.27 -1.96
N ALA A 199 -9.13 -9.47 -2.54
CA ALA A 199 -9.65 -9.69 -3.89
C ALA A 199 -8.54 -9.71 -4.95
N LEU A 200 -7.58 -8.79 -4.86
CA LEU A 200 -6.41 -8.75 -5.74
C LEU A 200 -5.53 -10.00 -5.58
N THR A 201 -5.29 -10.46 -4.35
CA THR A 201 -4.54 -11.70 -4.13
C THR A 201 -5.27 -12.93 -4.67
N ALA A 202 -6.59 -13.01 -4.50
CA ALA A 202 -7.41 -14.09 -5.04
C ALA A 202 -7.38 -14.10 -6.57
N LEU A 203 -7.49 -12.93 -7.20
CA LEU A 203 -7.34 -12.76 -8.65
C LEU A 203 -5.94 -13.16 -9.12
N ALA A 204 -4.89 -12.83 -8.37
CA ALA A 204 -3.51 -13.20 -8.72
C ALA A 204 -3.32 -14.73 -8.67
N VAL A 205 -3.88 -15.39 -7.64
CA VAL A 205 -3.87 -16.86 -7.53
C VAL A 205 -4.65 -17.50 -8.67
N TRP A 206 -5.82 -16.95 -9.01
CA TRP A 206 -6.64 -17.43 -10.14
C TRP A 206 -5.92 -17.27 -11.48
N ALA A 207 -5.28 -16.12 -11.71
CA ALA A 207 -4.50 -15.85 -12.92
C ALA A 207 -3.31 -16.82 -13.05
N LEU A 208 -2.61 -17.09 -11.93
CA LEU A 208 -1.52 -18.05 -11.89
C LEU A 208 -2.00 -19.49 -12.18
N ALA A 209 -3.17 -19.87 -11.68
CA ALA A 209 -3.74 -21.19 -11.91
C ALA A 209 -4.05 -21.45 -13.41
N ARG A 210 -4.49 -20.41 -14.13
CA ARG A 210 -4.82 -20.49 -15.57
C ARG A 210 -3.60 -20.30 -16.49
N LYS A 211 -2.47 -19.81 -15.99
CA LYS A 211 -1.28 -19.56 -16.81
C LYS A 211 -0.72 -20.89 -17.33
N ARG A 212 -0.70 -21.03 -18.66
CA ARG A 212 -0.07 -22.17 -19.36
C ARG A 212 1.41 -21.83 -19.52
N PHE A 213 2.29 -22.60 -18.87
CA PHE A 213 3.72 -22.55 -19.11
C PHE A 213 3.99 -23.42 -20.34
N ALA A 214 4.14 -22.79 -21.50
CA ALA A 214 4.52 -23.43 -22.76
C ALA A 214 6.03 -23.35 -22.95
#